data_AF-A0A920RNN1-F1
#
_entry.id   AF-A0A920RNN1-F1
#
_cell.length_a   1.000
_cell.length_b   1.000
_cell.length_c   1.000
_cell.angle_alpha   90.00
_cell.angle_beta   90.00
_cell.angle_gamma   90.00
#
_symmetry.space_group_name_H-M   'P 1'
#
loop_
_entity.id
_entity.type
_entity.pdbx_description
1 polymer ?
#
loop_
_entity_poly.entity_id
_entity_poly.type
_entity_poly.pdbx_seq_one_letter_code
_entity_poly.pdbx_strand_id
1 'polypeptide(L)' 'MTDSARDHAVPDDLEPSGPPIRVLVVDDDEPHAQAVAESLERVGYECKTAISGEEARHGSKAKISMWSSPT' A
#
# COMPACT_ATOMS: atom_id res chain seq x y z
N MET A 1 -14.59 -19.30 27.24
CA MET A 1 -14.92 -18.31 26.18
C MET A 1 -13.61 -17.67 25.79
N THR A 2 -12.90 -18.24 24.81
CA THR A 2 -11.57 -17.79 24.41
C THR A 2 -11.68 -17.20 23.01
N ASP A 3 -11.60 -15.89 22.90
CA ASP A 3 -11.27 -15.22 21.64
C ASP A 3 -9.99 -14.44 21.95
N SER A 4 -8.87 -15.17 21.97
CA SER A 4 -7.94 -15.19 20.84
C SER A 4 -7.44 -13.78 20.55
N ALA A 5 -6.69 -13.24 21.51
CA ALA A 5 -5.77 -12.15 21.27
C ALA A 5 -4.97 -12.50 20.01
N ARG A 6 -5.29 -11.85 18.89
CA ARG A 6 -4.49 -11.87 17.68
C ARG A 6 -3.23 -11.09 17.98
N ASP A 7 -2.35 -11.74 18.71
CA ASP A 7 -0.95 -11.41 18.81
C ASP A 7 -0.34 -11.65 17.43
N HIS A 8 -0.39 -10.62 16.58
CA HIS A 8 0.31 -10.63 15.29
C HIS A 8 1.76 -10.21 15.54
N ALA A 9 2.44 -10.93 16.42
CA ALA A 9 3.89 -10.88 16.53
C ALA A 9 4.44 -11.53 15.25
N VAL A 10 4.46 -10.76 14.17
CA VAL A 10 5.21 -11.11 12.97
C VAL A 10 6.67 -11.26 13.41
N PRO A 11 7.30 -12.43 13.24
CA PRO A 11 8.72 -12.57 13.51
C PRO A 11 9.48 -11.53 12.67
N ASP A 12 10.32 -10.72 13.31
CA ASP A 12 11.13 -9.67 12.66
C ASP A 12 12.05 -10.23 11.54
N ASP A 13 12.32 -11.54 11.55
CA ASP A 13 13.25 -12.21 10.63
C ASP A 13 12.58 -12.85 9.39
N LEU A 14 11.30 -12.54 9.13
CA LEU A 14 10.67 -12.92 7.85
C LEU A 14 11.13 -11.95 6.76
N GLU A 15 12.29 -12.23 6.16
CA GLU A 15 12.66 -11.62 4.88
C GLU A 15 11.44 -11.71 3.94
N PRO A 16 10.93 -10.58 3.43
CA PRO A 16 9.71 -10.56 2.63
C PRO A 16 9.92 -11.43 1.37
N SER A 17 9.41 -12.66 1.41
CA SER A 17 9.67 -13.70 0.41
C SER A 17 8.83 -13.54 -0.87
N GLY A 18 8.32 -12.32 -1.12
CA GLY A 18 7.46 -12.01 -2.25
C GLY A 18 7.86 -10.68 -2.92
N PRO A 19 7.39 -10.44 -4.16
CA PRO A 19 7.59 -9.17 -4.83
C PRO A 19 7.03 -8.01 -3.98
N PRO A 20 7.63 -6.81 -4.03
CA PRO A 20 7.19 -5.67 -3.26
C PRO A 20 5.70 -5.39 -3.51
N ILE A 21 4.92 -5.32 -2.42
CA ILE A 21 3.49 -5.06 -2.48
C ILE A 21 3.28 -3.55 -2.58
N ARG A 22 2.50 -3.15 -3.59
CA ARG A 22 2.25 -1.75 -3.93
C ARG A 22 0.76 -1.47 -3.76
N VAL A 23 0.44 -0.38 -3.05
CA VAL A 23 -0.94 -0.03 -2.67
C VAL A 23 -1.32 1.31 -3.27
N LEU A 24 -2.52 1.39 -3.85
CA LEU A 24 -3.16 2.64 -4.26
C LEU A 24 -4.35 2.91 -3.33
N VAL A 25 -4.26 3.97 -2.54
CA VAL A 25 -5.33 4.48 -1.68
C VAL A 25 -6.15 5.47 -2.51
N VAL A 26 -7.45 5.22 -2.63
CA VAL A 26 -8.38 6.10 -3.33
C VAL A 26 -9.43 6.58 -2.33
N ASP A 27 -9.37 7.85 -2.01
CA ASP A 27 -10.27 8.49 -1.05
C ASP A 27 -10.46 9.95 -1.45
N ASP A 28 -11.68 10.47 -1.44
CA ASP A 28 -11.99 11.84 -1.82
C ASP A 28 -11.56 12.89 -0.79
N ASP A 29 -11.20 12.45 0.42
CA ASP A 29 -10.56 13.26 1.46
C ASP A 29 -9.03 13.06 1.43
N GLU A 30 -8.30 14.12 1.04
CA GLU A 30 -6.84 14.10 0.94
C GLU A 30 -6.12 13.79 2.28
N PRO A 31 -6.43 14.49 3.39
CA PRO A 31 -5.92 14.13 4.71
C PRO A 31 -6.18 12.67 5.09
N HIS A 32 -7.36 12.13 4.77
CA HIS A 32 -7.69 10.73 5.04
C HIS A 32 -6.83 9.78 4.20
N ALA A 33 -6.73 10.02 2.89
CA ALA A 33 -5.91 9.23 1.98
C ALA A 33 -4.45 9.17 2.43
N GLN A 34 -3.90 10.30 2.87
CA GLN A 34 -2.52 10.41 3.36
C GLN A 34 -2.31 9.63 4.66
N ALA A 35 -3.22 9.75 5.63
CA ALA A 35 -3.11 9.02 6.89
C ALA A 35 -3.08 7.49 6.69
N VAL A 36 -3.87 6.98 5.74
CA VAL A 36 -3.89 5.57 5.37
C VAL A 36 -2.59 5.17 4.67
N ALA A 37 -2.11 5.97 3.72
CA ALA A 37 -0.85 5.72 3.02
C ALA A 37 0.34 5.68 3.99
N GLU A 38 0.46 6.66 4.89
CA GLU A 38 1.52 6.70 5.90
C GLU A 38 1.49 5.47 6.82
N SER A 39 0.29 5.02 7.19
CA SER A 39 0.13 3.85 8.05
C SER A 39 0.62 2.58 7.36
N LEU A 40 0.38 2.45 6.06
CA LEU A 40 0.82 1.31 5.26
C LEU A 40 2.32 1.38 4.93
N GLU A 41 2.86 2.57 4.66
CA GLU A 41 4.29 2.77 4.43
C GLU A 41 5.12 2.38 5.66
N ARG A 42 4.62 2.66 6.88
CA ARG A 42 5.25 2.20 8.13
C ARG A 42 5.34 0.68 8.26
N VAL A 43 4.45 -0.06 7.58
CA VAL A 43 4.44 -1.53 7.55
C VAL A 43 5.30 -2.07 6.40
N GLY A 44 5.89 -1.19 5.57
CA GLY A 44 6.79 -1.57 4.47
C GLY A 44 6.13 -1.66 3.10
N TYR A 45 4.92 -1.13 2.92
CA TYR A 45 4.25 -1.08 1.62
C TYR A 45 4.63 0.19 0.85
N GLU A 46 4.79 0.08 -0.47
CA GLU A 46 4.91 1.26 -1.33
C GLU A 46 3.50 1.80 -1.63
N CYS A 47 3.18 2.99 -1.14
CA CYS A 47 1.85 3.56 -1.27
C CYS A 47 1.78 4.73 -2.26
N LYS A 48 0.57 4.94 -2.80
CA LYS A 48 0.18 6.13 -3.54
C LYS A 48 -1.24 6.52 -3.17
N THR A 49 -1.53 7.80 -3.18
CA THR A 49 -2.88 8.34 -2.99
C THR A 49 -3.45 8.85 -4.31
N ALA A 50 -4.77 8.82 -4.43
CA ALA A 50 -5.53 9.49 -5.47
C ALA A 50 -6.83 10.03 -4.86
N ILE A 51 -7.17 11.29 -5.14
CA ILE A 51 -8.35 11.95 -4.56
C ILE A 51 -9.60 11.83 -5.43
N SER A 52 -9.49 11.11 -6.54
CA SER A 52 -10.61 10.82 -7.43
C SER A 52 -10.39 9.54 -8.23
N GLY A 53 -11.47 8.98 -8.77
CA GLY A 53 -11.38 7.83 -9.67
C GLY A 53 -10.61 8.12 -10.97
N GLU A 54 -10.62 9.37 -11.44
CA GLU A 54 -9.85 9.76 -12.63
C GLU A 54 -8.36 9.77 -12.34
N GLU A 55 -7.95 10.34 -11.21
CA GLU A 55 -6.57 10.29 -10.74
C GLU A 55 -6.13 8.86 -10.44
N ALA A 56 -6.98 8.05 -9.83
CA ALA A 56 -6.69 6.65 -9.55
C ALA A 56 -6.42 5.86 -10.84
N ARG A 57 -7.22 6.10 -11.88
CA ARG A 57 -7.06 5.47 -13.20
C ARG A 57 -5.76 5.93 -13.88
N HIS A 58 -5.43 7.22 -13.81
CA HIS A 58 -4.17 7.75 -14.35
C HIS A 58 -2.95 7.24 -13.56
N GLY A 59 -3.01 7.25 -12.24
CA GLY A 59 -1.97 6.74 -11.35
C GLY A 59 -1.72 5.25 -11.53
N SER A 60 -2.79 4.47 -11.73
CA SER A 60 -2.70 3.04 -12.06
C SER A 60 -1.99 2.82 -13.40
N LYS A 61 -2.31 3.61 -14.44
CA LYS A 61 -1.73 3.44 -15.77
C LYS A 61 -0.30 3.97 -15.92
N ALA A 62 -0.02 5.15 -15.35
CA ALA A 62 1.29 5.81 -15.47
C ALA A 62 2.43 5.01 -14.83
N LYS A 63 2.11 4.17 -13.84
CA LYS A 63 3.10 3.38 -13.11
C LYS A 63 3.20 1.92 -13.61
N ILE A 64 2.11 1.31 -14.14
CA ILE A 64 2.20 0.01 -14.86
C ILE A 64 3.17 0.08 -16.04
N SER A 65 3.19 1.18 -16.79
CA SER A 65 4.13 1.39 -17.91
C SER A 65 5.56 1.72 -17.47
N MET A 66 5.74 2.44 -16.34
CA MET A 66 7.07 2.81 -15.84
C MET A 66 7.76 1.68 -15.05
N TRP A 67 7.00 0.65 -14.65
CA TRP A 67 7.48 -0.54 -13.95
C TRP A 67 7.71 -1.77 -14.85
N SER A 68 7.54 -1.62 -16.16
CA SER A 68 7.79 -2.68 -17.14
C SER A 68 9.20 -2.64 -17.77
N SER A 69 10.11 -1.80 -17.28
CA SER A 69 11.50 -1.79 -17.73
C SER A 69 12.37 -2.66 -16.80
N PRO A 70 12.90 -3.80 -17.27
CA PRO A 70 14.00 -4.47 -16.60
C PRO A 70 15.32 -3.89 -17.12
N THR A 71 16.10 -3.23 -16.27
CA THR A 71 17.58 -3.32 -16.28
C THR A 71 18.08 -2.90 -14.91
#